data_AF-A0A1I2BPR4-F1
#
_entry.id   AF-A0A1I2BPR4-F1
#
_cell.length_a   1.000
_cell.length_b   1.000
_cell.length_c   1.000
_cell.angle_alpha   90.00
_cell.angle_beta   90.00
_cell.angle_gamma   90.00
#
_symmetry.space_group_name_H-M   'P 1'
#
loop_
_entity.id
_entity.type
_entity.pdbx_description
1 polymer ?
#
loop_
_entity_poly.entity_id
_entity_poly.type
_entity_poly.pdbx_seq_one_letter_code
_entity_poly.pdbx_strand_id
1 'polypeptide(L)'
;MSFDANLLYVDGDQPDARVYVNGKDTGVTLANADTLGPMMKDGSVTVSAVYHSPDAGRLESNEVVLQNDDSIWLEFPEVEKKEEEPAYAEGSEPPTQEEAPAVEELPVEEAAVSFTESDVAQFTENYLHYSVEAMNVGSFDMVKHFHDPMGKTYKESSEYIDYIVEKGITEDLVYTTVHDVQNNGDSYHVVVEDAYNIFYNDGTATYKEFLSTFKVTEKNGELFIHELLELEELRSEDIH
;
A
#
# COMPACT_ATOMS: atom_id res chain seq x y z
N MET A 1 7.33 30.67 30.20
CA MET A 1 6.29 30.26 29.23
C MET A 1 6.78 28.96 28.66
N SER A 2 6.10 27.85 28.97
CA SER A 2 6.38 26.55 28.34
C SER A 2 5.78 26.61 26.95
N PHE A 3 6.58 26.39 25.91
CA PHE A 3 6.06 26.09 24.59
C PHE A 3 5.83 24.58 24.60
N ASP A 4 4.58 24.16 24.73
CA ASP A 4 4.21 22.74 24.60
C ASP A 4 4.24 22.39 23.10
N ALA A 5 5.46 22.16 22.63
CA ALA A 5 5.80 21.78 21.27
C ALA A 5 5.50 20.28 21.10
N ASN A 6 4.27 19.97 20.69
CA ASN A 6 3.80 18.59 20.52
C ASN A 6 3.77 18.21 19.04
N LEU A 7 4.18 16.98 18.75
CA LEU A 7 4.06 16.36 17.43
C LEU A 7 2.58 16.06 17.15
N LEU A 8 2.21 16.09 15.87
CA LEU A 8 0.88 15.74 15.40
C LEU A 8 0.98 14.56 14.42
N TYR A 9 0.27 13.47 14.71
CA TYR A 9 0.07 12.39 13.76
C TYR A 9 -1.06 12.76 12.80
N VAL A 10 -0.82 12.62 11.50
CA VAL A 10 -1.78 13.01 10.45
C VAL A 10 -1.97 11.82 9.53
N ASP A 11 -3.23 11.40 9.36
CA ASP A 11 -3.61 10.24 8.58
C ASP A 11 -4.83 10.56 7.70
N GLY A 12 -5.09 9.75 6.69
CA GLY A 12 -6.23 9.93 5.79
C GLY A 12 -6.31 8.88 4.70
N ASP A 13 -7.46 8.85 4.01
CA ASP A 13 -7.79 7.83 3.01
C ASP A 13 -7.07 8.00 1.66
N GLN A 14 -6.26 9.06 1.50
CA GLN A 14 -5.54 9.40 0.27
C GLN A 14 -4.04 9.59 0.55
N PRO A 15 -3.20 8.54 0.51
CA PRO A 15 -1.79 8.60 0.94
C PRO A 15 -0.95 9.63 0.15
N ASP A 16 -1.26 9.85 -1.12
CA ASP A 16 -0.58 10.84 -1.98
C ASP A 16 -1.06 12.29 -1.78
N ALA A 17 -2.03 12.51 -0.90
CA ALA A 17 -2.55 13.85 -0.67
C ALA A 17 -1.50 14.75 -0.01
N ARG A 18 -1.32 15.96 -0.55
CA ARG A 18 -0.37 16.93 0.00
C ARG A 18 -0.97 17.61 1.22
N VAL A 19 -0.21 17.69 2.31
CA VAL A 19 -0.68 18.28 3.57
C VAL A 19 -0.44 19.80 3.58
N TYR A 20 -1.43 20.54 4.08
CA TYR A 20 -1.43 21.99 4.22
C TYR A 20 -1.63 22.37 5.67
N VAL A 21 -0.85 23.35 6.14
CA VAL A 21 -0.99 23.92 7.48
C VAL A 21 -1.28 25.41 7.33
N ASN A 22 -2.40 25.88 7.89
CA ASN A 22 -2.90 27.25 7.72
C ASN A 22 -3.00 27.67 6.24
N GLY A 23 -3.45 26.75 5.38
CA GLY A 23 -3.56 26.95 3.92
C GLY A 23 -2.22 27.02 3.17
N LYS A 24 -1.09 26.72 3.81
CA LYS A 24 0.23 26.67 3.18
C LYS A 24 0.67 25.23 2.97
N ASP A 25 1.07 24.92 1.74
CA ASP A 25 1.65 23.64 1.35
C ASP A 25 2.92 23.35 2.18
N THR A 26 2.94 22.21 2.84
CA THR A 26 4.05 21.76 3.67
C THR A 26 5.15 21.08 2.86
N GLY A 27 4.85 20.67 1.63
CA GLY A 27 5.74 19.91 0.77
C GLY A 27 5.65 18.40 0.94
N VAL A 28 4.97 17.91 1.99
CA VAL A 28 4.87 16.48 2.33
C VAL A 28 3.50 15.90 1.97
N THR A 29 3.46 14.60 1.67
CA THR A 29 2.23 13.83 1.44
C THR A 29 1.78 13.13 2.72
N LEU A 30 0.52 12.69 2.82
CA LEU A 30 0.01 11.94 3.96
C LEU A 30 0.87 10.69 4.25
N ALA A 31 1.29 9.97 3.22
CA ALA A 31 2.19 8.82 3.33
C ALA A 31 3.57 9.14 3.94
N ASN A 32 4.02 10.39 3.86
CA ASN A 32 5.34 10.83 4.35
C ASN A 32 5.23 11.78 5.54
N ALA A 33 4.02 12.08 6.00
CA ALA A 33 3.76 13.07 7.03
C ALA A 33 3.80 12.49 8.45
N ASP A 34 4.11 11.19 8.62
CA ASP A 34 4.20 10.36 9.84
C ASP A 34 4.07 11.14 11.16
N THR A 35 4.90 12.17 11.33
CA THR A 35 4.62 13.24 12.29
C THR A 35 4.90 14.63 11.72
N LEU A 36 3.98 15.58 11.95
CA LEU A 36 4.21 17.00 11.67
C LEU A 36 4.80 17.71 12.91
N GLY A 37 5.93 18.38 12.65
CA GLY A 37 6.77 19.06 13.64
C GLY A 37 6.13 20.31 14.26
N PRO A 38 6.70 20.80 15.38
CA PRO A 38 5.95 21.29 16.53
C PRO A 38 4.93 22.37 16.17
N MET A 39 3.66 22.04 16.38
CA MET A 39 2.53 22.92 16.07
C MET A 39 1.83 23.40 17.34
N MET A 40 1.29 24.62 17.28
CA MET A 40 0.47 25.16 18.36
C MET A 40 -0.89 24.47 18.33
N LYS A 41 -1.28 23.83 19.43
CA LYS A 41 -2.60 23.18 19.60
C LYS A 41 -3.57 24.07 20.38
N ASP A 42 -3.47 25.39 20.22
CA ASP A 42 -4.26 26.39 20.95
C ASP A 42 -5.48 26.90 20.16
N GLY A 43 -5.81 26.23 19.06
CA GLY A 43 -6.85 26.62 18.11
C GLY A 43 -6.41 27.60 17.03
N SER A 44 -5.13 28.01 17.01
CA SER A 44 -4.61 28.95 15.99
C SER A 44 -4.13 28.27 14.70
N VAL A 45 -4.06 26.94 14.68
CA VAL A 45 -3.54 26.16 13.55
C VAL A 45 -4.65 25.31 12.94
N THR A 46 -4.79 25.38 11.60
CA THR A 46 -5.62 24.48 10.81
C THR A 46 -4.76 23.54 9.95
N VAL A 47 -5.24 22.31 9.74
CA VAL A 47 -4.62 21.31 8.89
C VAL A 47 -5.65 20.75 7.91
N SER A 48 -5.25 20.59 6.66
CA SER A 48 -6.05 19.96 5.60
C SER A 48 -5.12 19.27 4.60
N ALA A 49 -5.67 18.48 3.68
CA ALA A 49 -4.92 17.85 2.61
C ALA A 49 -5.61 18.03 1.26
N VAL A 50 -4.81 18.01 0.20
CA VAL A 50 -5.27 18.14 -1.19
C VAL A 50 -4.76 16.95 -1.99
N TYR A 51 -5.70 16.19 -2.54
CA TYR A 51 -5.43 15.05 -3.40
C TYR A 51 -5.76 15.41 -4.86
N HIS A 52 -4.95 14.96 -5.80
CA HIS A 52 -5.25 15.09 -7.22
C HIS A 52 -5.70 13.72 -7.73
N SER A 53 -7.01 13.48 -7.65
CA SER A 53 -7.64 12.27 -8.17
C SER A 53 -7.56 12.26 -9.70
N PRO A 54 -7.19 11.12 -10.33
CA PRO A 54 -7.24 10.95 -11.78
C PRO A 54 -8.65 11.18 -12.36
N ASP A 55 -9.69 10.80 -11.61
CA ASP A 55 -11.08 10.78 -12.09
C ASP A 55 -11.83 12.08 -11.77
N ALA A 56 -11.61 12.64 -10.59
CA ALA A 56 -12.35 13.79 -10.06
C ALA A 56 -11.58 15.12 -10.13
N GLY A 57 -10.30 15.06 -10.48
CA GLY A 57 -9.40 16.20 -10.40
C GLY A 57 -9.01 16.53 -8.95
N ARG A 58 -8.90 17.82 -8.64
CA ARG A 58 -8.47 18.29 -7.32
C ARG A 58 -9.57 18.10 -6.28
N LEU A 59 -9.30 17.26 -5.28
CA LEU A 59 -10.13 17.06 -4.10
C LEU A 59 -9.45 17.67 -2.88
N GLU A 60 -10.25 18.26 -2.00
CA GLU A 60 -9.79 18.82 -0.72
C GLU A 60 -10.47 18.05 0.41
N SER A 61 -9.70 17.73 1.46
CA SER A 61 -10.23 17.06 2.65
C SER A 61 -11.05 18.03 3.52
N ASN A 62 -11.63 17.50 4.60
CA ASN A 62 -12.04 18.33 5.74
C ASN A 62 -10.86 19.16 6.29
N GLU A 63 -11.16 20.35 6.84
CA GLU A 63 -10.19 21.17 7.57
C GLU A 63 -10.36 20.94 9.09
N VAL A 64 -9.26 20.63 9.78
CA VAL A 64 -9.24 20.35 11.21
C VAL A 64 -8.50 21.47 11.96
N VAL A 65 -9.14 22.02 13.01
CA VAL A 65 -8.55 23.04 13.89
C VAL A 65 -7.91 22.36 15.10
N LEU A 66 -6.62 22.58 15.32
CA LEU A 66 -5.88 21.91 16.41
C LEU A 66 -6.16 22.56 17.76
N GLN A 67 -6.90 21.88 18.65
CA GLN A 67 -7.24 22.43 19.97
C GLN A 67 -6.76 21.61 21.16
N ASN A 68 -6.47 20.31 20.99
CA ASN A 68 -5.70 19.45 21.92
C ASN A 68 -5.37 18.08 21.30
N ASP A 69 -5.43 17.95 19.98
CA ASP A 69 -5.44 16.67 19.29
C ASP A 69 -4.01 16.19 18.99
N ASP A 70 -3.72 14.92 19.32
CA ASP A 70 -2.43 14.27 19.02
C ASP A 70 -2.45 13.52 17.68
N SER A 71 -3.65 13.22 17.18
CA SER A 71 -3.89 12.61 15.87
C SER A 71 -5.07 13.27 15.18
N ILE A 72 -4.99 13.47 13.87
CA ILE A 72 -6.11 13.95 13.06
C ILE A 72 -6.33 13.05 11.85
N TRP A 73 -7.59 12.91 11.45
CA TRP A 73 -8.01 12.20 10.24
C TRP A 73 -8.49 13.21 9.20
N LEU A 74 -7.88 13.16 8.02
CA LEU A 74 -8.23 13.98 6.87
C LEU A 74 -9.02 13.13 5.87
N GLU A 75 -10.33 13.33 5.88
CA GLU A 75 -11.32 12.64 5.06
C GLU A 75 -11.57 13.41 3.76
N PHE A 76 -11.50 12.73 2.63
CA PHE A 76 -11.85 13.27 1.33
C PHE A 76 -13.31 12.99 0.96
N PRO A 77 -13.98 13.91 0.23
CA PRO A 77 -15.34 13.65 -0.24
C PRO A 77 -15.35 12.50 -1.25
N GLU A 78 -16.24 11.54 -1.02
CA GLU A 78 -16.46 10.43 -1.93
C GLU A 78 -16.97 10.94 -3.28
N VAL A 79 -16.30 10.56 -4.36
CA VAL A 79 -16.69 10.95 -5.71
C VAL A 79 -17.35 9.76 -6.39
N GLU A 80 -18.66 9.86 -6.61
CA GLU A 80 -19.41 8.85 -7.34
C GLU A 80 -18.80 8.65 -8.74
N LYS A 81 -18.15 7.50 -8.95
CA LYS A 81 -17.67 7.09 -10.26
C LYS A 81 -18.88 6.95 -11.18
N LYS A 82 -18.93 7.73 -12.26
CA LYS A 82 -19.84 7.45 -13.37
C LYS A 82 -19.32 6.22 -14.10
N GLU A 83 -19.83 5.05 -13.71
CA GLU A 83 -19.64 3.82 -14.44
C GLU A 83 -20.23 4.00 -15.85
N GLU A 84 -19.38 3.94 -16.88
CA GLU A 84 -19.84 3.78 -18.26
C GLU A 84 -20.31 2.33 -18.42
N GLU A 85 -21.63 2.12 -18.43
CA GLU A 85 -22.22 0.80 -18.60
C GLU A 85 -21.83 0.16 -19.95
N PRO A 86 -21.43 -1.12 -19.99
CA PRO A 86 -21.38 -1.84 -21.25
C PRO A 86 -22.79 -2.09 -21.76
N ALA A 87 -23.03 -1.74 -23.04
CA ALA A 87 -24.29 -1.95 -23.71
C ALA A 87 -24.60 -3.46 -23.86
N TYR A 88 -25.48 -3.99 -23.01
CA TYR A 88 -26.08 -5.30 -23.20
C TYR A 88 -27.30 -5.17 -24.11
N ALA A 89 -27.33 -6.00 -25.15
CA ALA A 89 -28.37 -6.05 -26.17
C ALA A 89 -29.75 -6.46 -25.61
N GLU A 90 -30.79 -5.96 -26.29
CA GLU A 90 -32.21 -6.14 -26.01
C GLU A 90 -32.66 -7.57 -25.65
N GLY A 91 -33.57 -7.62 -24.66
CA GLY A 91 -34.70 -8.56 -24.71
C GLY A 91 -34.66 -9.68 -23.67
N SER A 92 -35.15 -9.42 -22.47
CA SER A 92 -35.88 -10.38 -21.62
C SER A 92 -36.66 -9.62 -20.55
N GLU A 93 -37.97 -9.79 -20.54
CA GLU A 93 -38.91 -9.18 -19.58
C GLU A 93 -38.66 -9.69 -18.14
N PRO A 94 -38.93 -8.89 -17.09
CA PRO A 94 -38.74 -9.32 -15.71
C PRO A 94 -39.92 -10.20 -15.23
N PRO A 95 -39.69 -11.30 -14.50
CA PRO A 95 -40.75 -11.91 -13.73
C PRO A 95 -40.88 -11.22 -12.37
N THR A 96 -42.15 -11.00 -12.04
CA THR A 96 -42.77 -10.50 -10.82
C THR A 96 -42.21 -11.05 -9.50
N GLN A 97 -42.14 -10.14 -8.51
CA GLN A 97 -41.90 -10.40 -7.09
C GLN A 97 -42.97 -11.33 -6.49
N GLU A 98 -42.52 -12.36 -5.78
CA GLU A 98 -43.32 -13.16 -4.86
C GLU A 98 -42.57 -13.21 -3.51
N GLU A 99 -43.14 -12.55 -2.49
CA GLU A 99 -42.62 -12.53 -1.12
C GLU A 99 -42.82 -13.88 -0.42
N ALA A 100 -41.79 -14.39 0.25
CA ALA A 100 -41.86 -15.47 1.24
C ALA A 100 -40.70 -15.30 2.26
N PRO A 101 -40.82 -15.84 3.48
CA PRO A 101 -40.71 -15.05 4.72
C PRO A 101 -39.31 -14.97 5.33
N ALA A 102 -39.16 -14.00 6.24
CA ALA A 102 -38.00 -13.77 7.10
C ALA A 102 -37.49 -15.05 7.77
N VAL A 103 -36.24 -15.38 7.47
CA VAL A 103 -35.43 -16.34 8.22
C VAL A 103 -34.76 -15.58 9.38
N GLU A 104 -34.99 -16.05 10.60
CA GLU A 104 -34.22 -15.65 11.78
C GLU A 104 -32.76 -16.03 11.54
N GLU A 105 -31.91 -15.04 11.32
CA GLU A 105 -30.46 -15.23 11.24
C GLU A 105 -29.92 -15.55 12.64
N LEU A 106 -29.44 -16.78 12.81
CA LEU A 106 -28.58 -17.15 13.91
C LEU A 106 -27.25 -16.39 13.77
N PRO A 107 -26.64 -15.90 14.86
CA PRO A 107 -25.43 -15.10 14.77
C PRO A 107 -24.30 -16.00 14.24
N VAL A 108 -23.80 -15.67 13.06
CA VAL A 108 -22.56 -16.23 12.54
C VAL A 108 -21.44 -15.54 13.33
N GLU A 109 -20.69 -16.31 14.09
CA GLU A 109 -19.48 -15.84 14.76
C GLU A 109 -18.43 -15.56 13.67
N GLU A 110 -18.47 -14.33 13.17
CA GLU A 110 -17.56 -13.78 12.16
C GLU A 110 -16.15 -13.77 12.75
N ALA A 111 -15.26 -14.63 12.25
CA ALA A 111 -13.84 -14.53 12.55
C ALA A 111 -13.39 -13.16 12.07
N ALA A 112 -12.94 -12.30 13.00
CA ALA A 112 -12.55 -10.94 12.71
C ALA A 112 -11.41 -10.93 11.67
N VAL A 113 -11.73 -10.52 10.44
CA VAL A 113 -10.73 -10.19 9.43
C VAL A 113 -10.08 -8.88 9.90
N SER A 114 -8.79 -8.91 10.22
CA SER A 114 -8.08 -7.74 10.74
C SER A 114 -7.51 -6.84 9.64
N PHE A 115 -7.20 -7.40 8.48
CA PHE A 115 -6.67 -6.69 7.31
C PHE A 115 -7.55 -6.94 6.08
N THR A 116 -7.86 -5.86 5.38
CA THR A 116 -8.54 -5.89 4.08
C THR A 116 -7.59 -6.34 2.98
N GLU A 117 -8.13 -6.74 1.83
CA GLU A 117 -7.32 -7.07 0.64
C GLU A 117 -6.45 -5.88 0.20
N SER A 118 -6.96 -4.66 0.35
CA SER A 118 -6.22 -3.42 0.04
C SER A 118 -5.01 -3.24 0.97
N ASP A 119 -5.14 -3.53 2.26
CA ASP A 119 -4.03 -3.42 3.22
C ASP A 119 -2.91 -4.40 2.87
N VAL A 120 -3.29 -5.63 2.50
CA VAL A 120 -2.34 -6.69 2.12
C VAL A 120 -1.65 -6.40 0.79
N ALA A 121 -2.39 -5.85 -0.18
CA ALA A 121 -1.84 -5.39 -1.45
C ALA A 121 -0.79 -4.29 -1.22
N GLN A 122 -1.15 -3.24 -0.48
CA GLN A 122 -0.25 -2.13 -0.17
C GLN A 122 0.98 -2.58 0.62
N PHE A 123 0.80 -3.47 1.60
CA PHE A 123 1.92 -4.08 2.32
C PHE A 123 2.90 -4.78 1.38
N THR A 124 2.39 -5.51 0.39
CA THR A 124 3.21 -6.27 -0.57
C THR A 124 3.94 -5.34 -1.55
N GLU A 125 3.29 -4.27 -2.01
CA GLU A 125 3.91 -3.24 -2.86
C GLU A 125 5.05 -2.52 -2.11
N ASN A 126 4.80 -2.11 -0.86
CA ASN A 126 5.81 -1.51 0.00
C ASN A 126 7.00 -2.44 0.21
N TYR A 127 6.73 -3.72 0.49
CA TYR A 127 7.79 -4.73 0.62
C TYR A 127 8.69 -4.79 -0.62
N LEU A 128 8.12 -4.81 -1.83
CA LEU A 128 8.90 -4.87 -3.08
C LEU A 128 9.72 -3.60 -3.30
N HIS A 129 9.13 -2.43 -3.06
CA HIS A 129 9.84 -1.16 -3.14
C HIS A 129 11.05 -1.10 -2.20
N TYR A 130 10.85 -1.38 -0.91
CA TYR A 130 11.93 -1.39 0.07
C TYR A 130 12.95 -2.51 -0.19
N SER A 131 12.53 -3.65 -0.77
CA SER A 131 13.41 -4.74 -1.18
C SER A 131 14.45 -4.29 -2.20
N VAL A 132 14.03 -3.54 -3.23
CA VAL A 132 14.96 -2.98 -4.21
C VAL A 132 15.91 -1.97 -3.57
N GLU A 133 15.43 -1.09 -2.69
CA GLU A 133 16.30 -0.16 -1.97
C GLU A 133 17.34 -0.90 -1.10
N ALA A 134 16.90 -1.92 -0.36
CA ALA A 134 17.77 -2.72 0.49
C ALA A 134 18.82 -3.49 -0.31
N MET A 135 18.47 -4.01 -1.49
CA MET A 135 19.42 -4.65 -2.41
C MET A 135 20.47 -3.66 -2.92
N ASN A 136 20.04 -2.47 -3.36
CA ASN A 136 20.93 -1.44 -3.87
C ASN A 136 21.89 -0.87 -2.81
N VAL A 137 21.44 -0.77 -1.56
CA VAL A 137 22.27 -0.31 -0.43
C VAL A 137 23.07 -1.45 0.21
N GLY A 138 22.65 -2.70 0.00
CA GLY A 138 23.24 -3.89 0.61
C GLY A 138 22.88 -4.07 2.09
N SER A 139 21.64 -3.73 2.49
CA SER A 139 21.23 -3.70 3.89
C SER A 139 19.89 -4.40 4.14
N PHE A 140 19.94 -5.69 4.50
CA PHE A 140 18.75 -6.47 4.87
C PHE A 140 17.96 -5.86 6.04
N ASP A 141 18.59 -5.11 6.94
CA ASP A 141 17.89 -4.47 8.07
C ASP A 141 16.78 -3.51 7.62
N MET A 142 16.85 -2.95 6.40
CA MET A 142 15.81 -2.07 5.85
C MET A 142 14.50 -2.81 5.59
N VAL A 143 14.57 -4.09 5.22
CA VAL A 143 13.40 -4.90 4.82
C VAL A 143 13.05 -5.99 5.81
N LYS A 144 13.93 -6.22 6.78
CA LYS A 144 13.77 -7.24 7.82
C LYS A 144 12.43 -7.21 8.54
N HIS A 145 11.84 -6.04 8.73
CA HIS A 145 10.55 -5.89 9.41
C HIS A 145 9.36 -6.40 8.59
N PHE A 146 9.48 -6.47 7.26
CA PHE A 146 8.48 -7.10 6.39
C PHE A 146 8.53 -8.62 6.44
N HIS A 147 9.64 -9.23 6.90
CA HIS A 147 9.82 -10.67 6.85
C HIS A 147 9.38 -11.34 8.15
N ASP A 148 8.65 -12.45 8.02
CA ASP A 148 8.44 -13.37 9.13
C ASP A 148 9.78 -13.98 9.56
N PRO A 149 10.26 -13.79 10.80
CA PRO A 149 11.52 -14.39 11.26
C PRO A 149 11.56 -15.93 11.21
N MET A 150 10.38 -16.56 11.15
CA MET A 150 10.24 -18.02 10.96
C MET A 150 9.92 -18.40 9.51
N GLY A 151 9.70 -17.42 8.64
CA GLY A 151 9.40 -17.60 7.22
C GLY A 151 10.64 -17.94 6.41
N LYS A 152 10.41 -18.56 5.26
CA LYS A 152 11.48 -18.99 4.34
C LYS A 152 12.18 -17.80 3.70
N THR A 153 11.42 -16.75 3.36
CA THR A 153 11.95 -15.55 2.68
C THR A 153 12.91 -14.74 3.53
N TYR A 154 12.88 -14.84 4.86
CA TYR A 154 13.78 -14.07 5.73
C TYR A 154 15.26 -14.37 5.42
N LYS A 155 15.60 -15.66 5.32
CA LYS A 155 16.97 -16.08 5.01
C LYS A 155 17.29 -15.86 3.53
N GLU A 156 16.34 -16.20 2.65
CA GLU A 156 16.53 -16.07 1.19
C GLU A 156 16.77 -14.62 0.75
N SER A 157 16.01 -13.67 1.30
CA SER A 157 16.17 -12.23 1.02
C SER A 157 17.54 -11.72 1.48
N SER A 158 17.97 -12.06 2.70
CA SER A 158 19.31 -11.70 3.17
C SER A 158 20.41 -12.30 2.29
N GLU A 159 20.31 -13.56 1.89
CA GLU A 159 21.30 -14.23 1.05
C GLU A 159 21.31 -13.66 -0.38
N TYR A 160 20.15 -13.24 -0.90
CA TYR A 160 20.05 -12.59 -2.20
C TYR A 160 20.66 -11.19 -2.20
N ILE A 161 20.44 -10.39 -1.14
CA ILE A 161 21.09 -9.08 -0.99
C ILE A 161 22.63 -9.24 -0.98
N ASP A 162 23.17 -10.21 -0.24
CA ASP A 162 24.61 -10.50 -0.23
C ASP A 162 25.13 -10.84 -1.64
N TYR A 163 24.36 -11.65 -2.40
CA TYR A 163 24.69 -12.00 -3.78
C TYR A 163 24.69 -10.79 -4.72
N ILE A 164 23.65 -9.94 -4.66
CA ILE A 164 23.52 -8.73 -5.47
C ILE A 164 24.71 -7.79 -5.24
N VAL A 165 25.09 -7.57 -3.98
CA VAL A 165 26.26 -6.78 -3.59
C VAL A 165 27.56 -7.40 -4.09
N GLU A 166 27.75 -8.72 -3.91
CA GLU A 166 28.95 -9.43 -4.40
C GLU A 166 29.12 -9.30 -5.92
N LYS A 167 28.01 -9.35 -6.66
CA LYS A 167 28.01 -9.21 -8.12
C LYS A 167 28.08 -7.76 -8.62
N GLY A 168 27.90 -6.78 -7.74
CA GLY A 168 27.80 -5.38 -8.13
C GLY A 168 26.59 -5.13 -9.03
N ILE A 169 25.47 -5.78 -8.72
CA ILE A 169 24.18 -5.59 -9.39
C ILE A 169 23.42 -4.48 -8.67
N THR A 170 22.68 -3.67 -9.43
CA THR A 170 21.66 -2.76 -8.88
C THR A 170 20.38 -2.90 -9.70
N GLU A 171 19.23 -2.56 -9.11
CA GLU A 171 17.92 -2.73 -9.72
C GLU A 171 17.09 -1.45 -9.58
N ASP A 172 16.28 -1.11 -10.59
CA ASP A 172 15.21 -0.13 -10.49
C ASP A 172 13.86 -0.84 -10.60
N LEU A 173 12.95 -0.61 -9.65
CA LEU A 173 11.55 -1.05 -9.76
C LEU A 173 10.83 -0.14 -10.76
N VAL A 174 10.43 -0.71 -11.91
CA VAL A 174 9.75 0.01 -12.99
C VAL A 174 8.27 0.16 -12.69
N TYR A 175 7.62 -0.94 -12.32
CA TYR A 175 6.25 -0.95 -11.84
C TYR A 175 5.98 -2.15 -10.95
N THR A 176 4.85 -2.07 -10.25
CA THR A 176 4.25 -3.16 -9.49
C THR A 176 2.74 -3.08 -9.69
N THR A 177 2.08 -4.21 -9.83
CA THR A 177 0.63 -4.32 -9.92
C THR A 177 0.18 -5.58 -9.20
N VAL A 178 -0.61 -5.42 -8.14
CA VAL A 178 -1.27 -6.53 -7.46
C VAL A 178 -2.51 -6.93 -8.26
N HIS A 179 -2.54 -8.17 -8.74
CA HIS A 179 -3.64 -8.72 -9.54
C HIS A 179 -4.71 -9.37 -8.69
N ASP A 180 -4.32 -10.01 -7.59
CA ASP A 180 -5.22 -10.80 -6.77
C ASP A 180 -4.70 -10.93 -5.32
N VAL A 181 -5.64 -10.93 -4.37
CA VAL A 181 -5.38 -11.15 -2.94
C VAL A 181 -6.39 -12.17 -2.43
N GLN A 182 -5.94 -13.41 -2.23
CA GLN A 182 -6.80 -14.50 -1.74
C GLN A 182 -6.58 -14.73 -0.25
N ASN A 183 -7.63 -14.52 0.55
CA ASN A 183 -7.62 -14.89 1.97
C ASN A 183 -7.83 -16.40 2.15
N ASN A 184 -6.88 -17.08 2.78
CA ASN A 184 -6.90 -18.52 3.07
C ASN A 184 -7.13 -18.84 4.57
N GLY A 185 -7.60 -17.86 5.34
CA GLY A 185 -7.91 -17.97 6.77
C GLY A 185 -6.78 -17.47 7.67
N ASP A 186 -5.61 -18.12 7.63
CA ASP A 186 -4.43 -17.74 8.44
C ASP A 186 -3.35 -16.98 7.67
N SER A 187 -3.57 -16.81 6.37
CA SER A 187 -2.63 -16.22 5.43
C SER A 187 -3.33 -15.75 4.17
N TYR A 188 -2.63 -14.90 3.41
CA TYR A 188 -3.05 -14.40 2.12
C TYR A 188 -2.10 -14.92 1.04
N HIS A 189 -2.65 -15.25 -0.13
CA HIS A 189 -1.87 -15.43 -1.34
C HIS A 189 -2.02 -14.18 -2.20
N VAL A 190 -0.92 -13.52 -2.49
CA VAL A 190 -0.91 -12.26 -3.23
C VAL A 190 -0.21 -12.49 -4.55
N VAL A 191 -0.95 -12.29 -5.65
CA VAL A 191 -0.41 -12.38 -7.01
C VAL A 191 0.01 -10.98 -7.46
N VAL A 192 1.28 -10.84 -7.80
CA VAL A 192 1.90 -9.56 -8.16
C VAL A 192 2.62 -9.70 -9.47
N GLU A 193 2.39 -8.74 -10.36
CA GLU A 193 3.25 -8.51 -11.52
C GLU A 193 4.16 -7.33 -11.24
N ASP A 194 5.45 -7.53 -11.44
CA ASP A 194 6.46 -6.50 -11.23
C ASP A 194 7.51 -6.52 -12.35
N ALA A 195 8.14 -5.36 -12.55
CA ALA A 195 9.18 -5.23 -13.55
C ALA A 195 10.37 -4.43 -13.03
N TYR A 196 11.55 -4.82 -13.48
CA TYR A 196 12.82 -4.30 -13.01
C TYR A 196 13.74 -3.97 -14.19
N ASN A 197 14.45 -2.85 -14.09
CA ASN A 197 15.69 -2.67 -14.85
C ASN A 197 16.85 -3.14 -13.97
N ILE A 198 17.55 -4.18 -14.41
CA ILE A 198 18.68 -4.76 -13.68
C ILE A 198 19.97 -4.30 -14.34
N PHE A 199 20.85 -3.66 -13.58
CA PHE A 199 22.14 -3.14 -14.05
C PHE A 199 23.27 -4.01 -13.52
N TYR A 200 24.18 -4.42 -14.40
CA TYR A 200 25.30 -5.29 -14.08
C TYR A 200 26.61 -4.50 -14.02
N ASN A 201 27.58 -5.02 -13.26
CA ASN A 201 28.90 -4.40 -13.09
C ASN A 201 29.72 -4.29 -14.38
N ASP A 202 29.38 -5.03 -15.44
CA ASP A 202 30.02 -4.90 -16.76
C ASP A 202 29.45 -3.74 -17.61
N GLY A 203 28.45 -3.03 -17.07
CA GLY A 203 27.77 -1.91 -17.72
C GLY A 203 26.60 -2.33 -18.62
N THR A 204 26.28 -3.62 -18.71
CA THR A 204 25.06 -4.08 -19.38
C THR A 204 23.84 -3.93 -18.46
N ALA A 205 22.64 -3.90 -19.07
CA ALA A 205 21.39 -3.86 -18.32
C ALA A 205 20.32 -4.70 -19.03
N THR A 206 19.38 -5.23 -18.25
CA THR A 206 18.27 -6.06 -18.72
C THR A 206 16.97 -5.60 -18.06
N TYR A 207 15.92 -5.40 -18.86
CA TYR A 207 14.55 -5.28 -18.37
C TYR A 207 14.00 -6.69 -18.13
N LYS A 208 13.44 -6.94 -16.95
CA LYS A 208 12.76 -8.18 -16.60
C LYS A 208 11.39 -7.91 -16.00
N GLU A 209 10.46 -8.80 -16.29
CA GLU A 209 9.08 -8.74 -15.82
C GLU A 209 8.71 -10.11 -15.26
N PHE A 210 8.10 -10.14 -14.08
CA PHE A 210 7.75 -11.37 -13.39
C PHE A 210 6.30 -11.36 -12.93
N LEU A 211 5.74 -12.56 -12.82
CA LEU A 211 4.52 -12.84 -12.09
C LEU A 211 4.90 -13.67 -10.86
N SER A 212 4.66 -13.12 -9.68
CA SER A 212 5.02 -13.72 -8.39
C SER A 212 3.76 -14.01 -7.58
N THR A 213 3.76 -15.13 -6.85
CA THR A 213 2.76 -15.39 -5.80
C THR A 213 3.44 -15.42 -4.44
N PHE A 214 3.09 -14.46 -3.58
CA PHE A 214 3.60 -14.39 -2.21
C PHE A 214 2.60 -15.00 -1.23
N LYS A 215 3.13 -15.70 -0.22
CA LYS A 215 2.40 -16.00 1.02
C LYS A 215 2.65 -14.90 2.03
N VAL A 216 1.60 -14.17 2.39
CA VAL A 216 1.60 -13.16 3.45
C VAL A 216 0.90 -13.74 4.68
N THR A 217 1.50 -13.62 5.86
CA THR A 217 0.91 -14.10 7.11
C THR A 217 0.63 -12.93 8.04
N GLU A 218 -0.44 -13.04 8.81
CA GLU A 218 -0.72 -12.13 9.91
C GLU A 218 -0.22 -12.72 11.23
N LYS A 219 0.53 -11.94 12.01
CA LYS A 219 0.90 -12.30 13.38
C LYS A 219 0.80 -11.09 14.29
N ASN A 220 0.07 -11.21 15.39
CA ASN A 220 -0.08 -10.16 16.39
C ASN A 220 -0.60 -8.82 15.82
N GLY A 221 -1.43 -8.85 14.77
CA GLY A 221 -1.93 -7.64 14.11
C GLY A 221 -0.89 -6.95 13.23
N GLU A 222 0.11 -7.67 12.73
CA GLU A 222 1.09 -7.20 11.75
C GLU A 222 1.17 -8.20 10.58
N LEU A 223 1.40 -7.69 9.38
CA LEU A 223 1.59 -8.48 8.16
C LEU A 223 3.06 -8.81 7.93
N PHE A 224 3.33 -10.00 7.41
CA PHE A 224 4.68 -10.48 7.11
C PHE A 224 4.73 -11.28 5.82
N ILE A 225 5.73 -11.05 4.97
CA ILE A 225 6.09 -11.94 3.88
C ILE A 225 6.69 -13.22 4.49
N HIS A 226 6.05 -14.36 4.23
CA HIS A 226 6.46 -15.65 4.76
C HIS A 226 7.24 -16.48 3.74
N GLU A 227 6.74 -16.53 2.50
CA GLU A 227 7.27 -17.39 1.43
C GLU A 227 6.96 -16.80 0.06
N LEU A 228 7.90 -16.91 -0.89
CA LEU A 228 7.63 -16.78 -2.32
C LEU A 228 7.21 -18.16 -2.83
N LEU A 229 5.93 -18.33 -3.13
CA LEU A 229 5.34 -19.62 -3.51
C LEU A 229 5.62 -19.95 -4.97
N GLU A 230 5.49 -18.96 -5.84
CA GLU A 230 5.64 -19.10 -7.28
C GLU A 230 6.31 -17.84 -7.85
N LEU A 231 7.12 -18.05 -8.89
CA LEU A 231 7.80 -17.00 -9.65
C LEU A 231 7.88 -17.45 -11.11
N GLU A 232 7.27 -16.68 -11.99
CA GLU A 232 7.32 -16.86 -13.44
C GLU A 232 7.96 -15.63 -14.09
N GLU A 233 8.97 -15.81 -14.95
CA GLU A 233 9.51 -14.73 -15.78
C GLU A 233 8.63 -14.56 -17.02
N LEU A 234 7.92 -13.43 -17.11
CA LEU A 234 7.06 -13.09 -18.24
C LEU A 234 7.86 -12.52 -19.41
N ARG A 235 8.87 -11.69 -19.10
CA ARG A 235 9.67 -11.00 -20.11
C ARG A 235 11.11 -10.79 -19.66
N SER A 236 12.04 -10.85 -20.61
CA SER A 236 13.44 -10.48 -20.42
C SER A 236 14.02 -9.92 -21.71
N GLU A 237 14.61 -8.73 -21.65
CA GLU A 237 15.24 -8.08 -22.80
C GLU A 237 16.43 -7.20 -22.41
N ASP A 238 17.46 -7.20 -23.24
CA ASP A 238 18.61 -6.30 -23.06
C ASP A 238 18.20 -4.85 -23.33
N ILE A 239 18.64 -3.93 -22.48
CA ILE A 239 18.43 -2.48 -22.62
C ILE A 239 19.77 -1.76 -22.72
N HIS A 240 19.82 -0.67 -23.50
CA HIS A 240 21.04 0.03 -23.93
C HIS A 240 21.02 1.52 -23.60
#